data_AF-A0A9F2R7I6-F1
#
_entry.id   AF-A0A9F2R7I6-F1
#
_cell.length_a   1.000
_cell.length_b   1.000
_cell.length_c   1.000
_cell.angle_alpha   90.00
_cell.angle_beta   90.00
_cell.angle_gamma   90.00
#
_symmetry.space_group_name_H-M   'P 1'
#
loop_
_entity.id
_entity.type
_entity.pdbx_description
1 polymer ?
#
loop_
_entity_poly.entity_id
_entity_poly.type
_entity_poly.pdbx_seq_one_letter_code
_entity_poly.pdbx_strand_id
1 'polypeptide(L)'
;MYNVEFEDGSQIATKREELYTLDEELPKRVRARFSTASDMRFEDTFYGADIIQGQKKRQRVLSSRFKNEYVDDPGYRSFLKASFQKKCQKGL
;
A
#
# COMPACT_ATOMS: atom_id res chain seq x y z
N MET A 1 32.76 8.82 13.40
CA MET A 1 31.83 7.76 12.95
C MET A 1 30.82 7.57 14.05
N TYR A 2 29.54 7.55 13.71
CA TYR A 2 28.43 7.35 14.64
C TYR A 2 27.70 6.07 14.26
N ASN A 3 27.37 5.24 15.25
CA ASN A 3 26.52 4.07 15.04
C ASN A 3 25.10 4.46 15.42
N VAL A 4 24.17 4.31 14.48
CA VAL A 4 22.74 4.59 14.66
C VAL A 4 22.01 3.27 14.69
N GLU A 5 21.19 3.07 15.72
CA GLU A 5 20.29 1.93 15.86
C GLU A 5 18.85 2.39 15.61
N PHE A 6 18.14 1.68 14.73
CA PHE A 6 16.76 1.94 14.38
C PHE A 6 15.81 1.07 15.21
N GLU A 7 14.51 1.42 15.23
CA GLU A 7 13.51 0.72 16.03
C GLU A 7 13.33 -0.76 15.67
N ASP A 8 13.69 -1.16 14.45
CA ASP A 8 13.68 -2.55 13.98
C ASP A 8 14.93 -3.36 14.42
N GLY A 9 15.82 -2.74 15.19
CA GLY A 9 17.10 -3.31 15.64
C GLY A 9 18.19 -3.29 14.56
N SER A 10 17.95 -2.67 13.40
CA SER A 10 18.97 -2.50 12.39
C SER A 10 19.97 -1.41 12.81
N GLN A 11 21.24 -1.58 12.45
CA GLN A 11 22.31 -0.64 12.80
C GLN A 11 23.08 -0.17 11.58
N ILE A 12 23.43 1.12 11.53
CA ILE A 12 24.21 1.73 10.45
C ILE A 12 25.32 2.64 11.00
N ALA A 13 26.52 2.55 10.41
CA ALA A 13 27.64 3.43 10.73
C ALA A 13 27.70 4.59 9.74
N THR A 14 27.54 5.82 10.23
CA THR A 14 27.38 7.03 9.41
C THR A 14 28.22 8.19 9.96
N LYS A 15 28.51 9.20 9.12
CA LYS A 15 29.22 10.41 9.53
C LYS A 15 28.27 11.43 10.19
N ARG A 16 28.79 12.31 11.05
CA ARG A 16 27.97 13.37 11.70
C ARG A 16 27.29 14.29 10.69
N GLU A 17 27.96 14.57 9.57
CA GLU A 17 27.50 15.48 8.52
C GLU A 17 26.26 14.97 7.77
N GLU A 18 25.99 13.66 7.85
CA GLU A 18 24.87 13.00 7.19
C GLU A 18 23.70 12.73 8.14
N LEU A 19 23.90 12.96 9.45
CA LEU A 19 22.88 12.78 10.49
C LEU A 19 22.27 14.14 10.83
N TYR A 20 20.95 14.23 10.68
CA TYR A 20 20.17 15.45 10.97
C TYR A 20 19.13 15.16 12.04
N THR A 21 18.95 16.08 12.98
CA THR A 21 17.80 16.05 13.89
C THR A 21 16.57 16.70 13.25
N LEU A 22 15.39 16.47 13.85
CA LEU A 22 14.13 17.05 13.36
C LEU A 22 14.15 18.59 13.33
N ASP A 23 14.91 19.22 14.25
CA ASP A 23 15.02 20.67 14.37
C ASP A 23 16.15 21.28 13.51
N GLU A 24 17.03 20.47 12.92
CA GLU A 24 18.17 20.93 12.12
C GLU A 24 17.77 21.24 10.67
N GLU A 25 18.48 22.18 10.03
CA GLU A 25 18.22 22.52 8.64
C GLU A 25 18.69 21.43 7.67
N LEU A 26 17.71 20.66 7.17
CA LEU A 26 17.94 19.62 6.17
C LEU A 26 18.48 20.20 4.84
N PRO A 27 19.36 19.48 4.12
CA PRO A 27 19.90 19.94 2.85
C PRO A 27 18.80 20.19 1.81
N LYS A 28 18.98 21.21 0.97
CA LYS A 28 18.01 21.63 -0.05
C LYS A 28 17.54 20.48 -0.96
N ARG A 29 18.44 19.55 -1.31
CA ARG A 29 18.12 18.37 -2.12
C ARG A 29 17.17 17.41 -1.43
N VAL A 30 17.23 17.32 -0.10
CA VAL A 30 16.37 16.46 0.70
C VAL A 30 15.03 17.17 0.92
N ARG A 31 15.04 18.45 1.34
CA ARG A 31 13.83 19.29 1.48
C ARG A 31 12.97 19.36 0.23
N ALA A 32 13.58 19.50 -0.95
CA ALA A 32 12.83 19.56 -2.20
C ALA A 32 12.10 18.25 -2.55
N ARG A 33 12.53 17.11 -1.98
CA ARG A 33 11.88 15.81 -2.17
C ARG A 33 10.86 15.50 -1.08
N PHE A 34 10.96 16.15 0.09
CA PHE A 34 9.91 16.12 1.10
C PHE A 34 8.67 16.80 0.52
N SER A 35 7.71 15.99 0.10
CA SER A 35 6.44 16.47 -0.45
C SER A 35 5.41 16.51 0.66
N THR A 36 4.65 17.59 0.75
CA THR A 36 3.53 17.74 1.70
C THR A 36 2.49 16.61 1.59
N ALA A 37 2.45 15.89 0.46
CA ALA A 37 1.58 14.74 0.27
C ALA A 37 2.00 13.48 1.06
N SER A 38 3.27 13.40 1.52
CA SER A 38 3.77 12.31 2.36
C SER A 38 3.34 12.46 3.83
N ASP A 39 2.77 13.60 4.20
CA ASP A 39 2.40 13.98 5.57
C ASP A 39 1.16 13.22 6.09
N MET A 40 0.84 12.03 5.54
CA MET A 40 -0.29 11.18 5.94
C MET A 40 -1.63 11.95 6.04
N ARG A 41 -1.76 13.09 5.35
CA ARG A 41 -2.93 13.97 5.47
C ARG A 41 -4.23 13.34 4.95
N PHE A 42 -4.08 12.26 4.20
CA PHE A 42 -5.18 11.57 3.56
C PHE A 42 -5.33 10.13 4.06
N GLU A 43 -4.78 9.77 5.23
CA GLU A 43 -5.00 8.45 5.81
C GLU A 43 -6.49 8.12 5.90
N ASP A 44 -7.30 9.09 6.34
CA ASP A 44 -8.76 8.94 6.38
C ASP A 44 -9.41 8.80 5.00
N THR A 45 -8.77 9.31 3.94
CA THR A 45 -9.29 9.27 2.55
C THR A 45 -8.86 8.02 1.78
N PHE A 46 -7.81 7.32 2.21
CA PHE A 46 -7.30 6.13 1.50
C PHE A 46 -7.37 4.86 2.34
N TYR A 47 -7.23 4.96 3.66
CA TYR A 47 -7.04 3.84 4.58
C TYR A 47 -8.04 3.80 5.74
N GLY A 48 -9.05 4.69 5.77
CA GLY A 48 -10.11 4.65 6.77
C GLY A 48 -10.85 3.30 6.80
N ALA A 49 -11.25 2.85 7.99
CA ALA A 49 -11.96 1.58 8.18
C ALA A 49 -13.22 1.48 7.28
N ASP A 50 -13.92 2.60 7.08
CA ASP A 50 -15.10 2.70 6.21
C ASP A 50 -14.76 2.61 4.71
N ILE A 51 -13.52 2.90 4.30
CA ILE A 51 -13.06 2.79 2.91
C ILE A 51 -12.60 1.37 2.62
N ILE A 52 -11.86 0.77 3.57
CA ILE A 52 -11.35 -0.60 3.48
C ILE A 52 -12.50 -1.61 3.62
N GLN A 53 -13.44 -1.37 4.53
CA GLN A 53 -14.56 -2.27 4.81
C GLN A 53 -15.86 -1.87 4.09
N GLY A 54 -16.08 -0.57 3.83
CA GLY A 54 -17.38 -0.03 3.42
C GLY A 54 -17.57 0.26 1.94
N GLN A 55 -16.53 0.26 1.10
CA GLN A 55 -16.76 0.30 -0.34
C GLN A 55 -17.03 -1.10 -0.88
N LYS A 56 -18.31 -1.40 -1.12
CA LYS A 56 -18.73 -2.36 -2.15
C LYS A 56 -18.20 -1.84 -3.48
N LYS A 57 -16.91 -2.12 -3.77
CA LYS A 57 -16.24 -1.78 -5.03
C LYS A 57 -17.20 -2.14 -6.14
N ARG A 58 -17.45 -1.21 -7.06
CA ARG A 58 -18.39 -1.45 -8.16
C ARG A 58 -18.06 -2.80 -8.77
N GLN A 59 -19.06 -3.68 -8.87
CA GLN A 59 -18.86 -4.99 -9.47
C GLN A 59 -18.36 -4.75 -10.89
N ARG A 60 -17.14 -5.23 -11.18
CA ARG A 60 -16.61 -5.18 -12.54
C ARG A 60 -17.49 -6.08 -13.40
N VAL A 61 -18.20 -5.49 -14.35
CA VAL A 61 -18.98 -6.22 -15.36
C VAL A 61 -18.09 -6.46 -16.57
N LEU A 62 -18.16 -7.65 -17.14
CA LEU A 62 -17.43 -7.97 -18.36
C LEU A 62 -17.90 -7.07 -19.51
N SER A 63 -16.96 -6.56 -20.32
CA SER A 63 -17.30 -5.77 -21.49
C SER A 63 -18.13 -6.59 -22.48
N SER A 64 -19.06 -5.92 -23.18
CA SER A 64 -19.94 -6.56 -24.17
C SER A 64 -19.19 -7.29 -25.29
N ARG A 65 -17.94 -6.88 -25.57
CA ARG A 65 -17.08 -7.51 -26.57
C ARG A 65 -16.73 -8.96 -26.24
N PHE A 66 -16.69 -9.32 -24.96
CA PHE A 66 -16.21 -10.62 -24.49
C PHE A 66 -17.35 -11.60 -24.15
N LYS A 67 -18.61 -11.26 -24.44
CA LYS A 67 -19.79 -12.08 -24.07
C LYS A 67 -19.83 -13.47 -24.71
N ASN A 68 -19.18 -13.64 -25.87
CA ASN A 68 -19.13 -14.91 -26.59
C ASN A 68 -17.80 -15.66 -26.41
N GLU A 69 -16.92 -15.14 -25.54
CA GLU A 69 -15.63 -15.76 -25.28
C GLU A 69 -15.70 -16.68 -24.07
N TYR A 70 -14.72 -17.58 -23.97
CA TYR A 70 -14.57 -18.53 -22.87
C TYR A 70 -14.57 -17.87 -21.47
N VAL A 71 -14.24 -16.58 -21.37
CA VAL A 71 -14.25 -15.82 -20.12
C VAL A 71 -15.66 -15.55 -19.58
N ASP A 72 -16.69 -15.56 -20.43
CA ASP A 72 -18.10 -15.45 -20.02
C ASP A 72 -18.78 -16.82 -19.79
N ASP A 73 -18.08 -17.93 -20.09
CA ASP A 73 -18.58 -19.28 -19.87
C ASP A 73 -18.89 -19.53 -18.38
N PRO A 74 -20.11 -19.98 -18.03
CA PRO A 74 -20.51 -20.23 -16.64
C PRO A 74 -19.61 -21.25 -15.91
N GLY A 75 -19.12 -22.27 -16.63
CA GLY A 75 -18.22 -23.29 -16.09
C GLY A 75 -16.87 -22.68 -15.70
N TYR A 76 -16.26 -21.94 -16.62
CA TYR A 76 -15.00 -21.25 -16.38
C TYR A 76 -15.08 -20.23 -15.25
N ARG A 77 -16.15 -19.42 -15.21
CA ARG A 77 -16.37 -18.46 -14.11
C ARG A 77 -16.49 -19.12 -12.75
N SER A 78 -17.19 -20.24 -12.68
CA SER A 78 -17.36 -21.01 -11.44
C SER A 78 -16.02 -21.57 -10.97
N PHE A 79 -15.24 -22.15 -11.89
CA PHE A 79 -13.90 -22.64 -11.62
C PHE A 79 -12.95 -21.55 -11.11
N LEU A 80 -12.88 -20.41 -11.80
CA LEU A 80 -12.09 -19.26 -11.36
C LEU A 80 -12.51 -18.78 -9.97
N LYS A 81 -13.82 -18.60 -9.74
CA LYS A 81 -14.33 -18.11 -8.45
C LYS A 81 -13.97 -19.06 -7.29
N ALA A 82 -14.05 -20.37 -7.51
CA ALA A 82 -13.68 -21.37 -6.52
C ALA A 82 -12.16 -21.37 -6.24
N SER A 83 -11.35 -21.19 -7.29
CA SER A 83 -9.88 -21.21 -7.19
C SER A 83 -9.31 -20.05 -6.36
N PHE A 84 -9.97 -18.89 -6.37
CA PHE A 84 -9.52 -17.68 -5.67
C PHE A 84 -10.25 -17.39 -4.36
N GLN A 85 -11.16 -18.26 -3.91
CA GLN A 85 -11.71 -18.19 -2.55
C GLN A 85 -10.63 -18.58 -1.54
N LYS A 86 -9.67 -17.69 -1.29
CA LYS A 86 -8.80 -17.79 -0.13
C LYS A 86 -9.68 -17.74 1.12
N LYS A 87 -9.72 -18.84 1.88
CA LYS A 87 -10.21 -18.83 3.25
C LYS A 87 -9.22 -17.98 4.05
N CYS A 88 -9.49 -16.69 4.22
CA CYS A 88 -8.86 -15.94 5.29
C CYS A 88 -9.34 -16.57 6.60
N GLN A 89 -8.57 -17.53 7.12
CA GLN A 89 -8.74 -17.96 8.50
C GLN A 89 -8.41 -16.74 9.34
N LYS A 90 -9.43 -16.16 9.98
CA LYS A 90 -9.20 -15.20 11.05
C LYS A 90 -8.49 -15.99 12.16
N GLY A 91 -7.20 -15.75 12.31
CA GLY A 91 -6.40 -16.34 13.39
C GLY A 91 -7.01 -15.97 14.74
N LEU A 92 -6.99 -16.95 15.64
CA LEU A 92 -7.21 -16.80 17.08
C LEU A 92 -6.23 -15.78 17.68
#